data_AF-A0A2L1GRH1-F1
#
_entry.id   AF-A0A2L1GRH1-F1
#
_cell.length_a   1.000
_cell.length_b   1.000
_cell.length_c   1.000
_cell.angle_alpha   90.00
_cell.angle_beta   90.00
_cell.angle_gamma   90.00
#
_symmetry.space_group_name_H-M   'P 1'
#
loop_
_entity.id
_entity.type
_entity.pdbx_description
1 polymer ?
#
loop_
_entity_poly.entity_id
_entity_poly.type
_entity_poly.pdbx_seq_one_letter_code
_entity_poly.pdbx_strand_id
1 'polypeptide(L)'
;MASDMAAKFEQGLFLTIVEQCEGCDRVVAHEAGKYCSSYANPAAKWRLGMCNFATHAKPEVAAVTARINPLKAAKRASKRK
;
A
#
# COMPACT_ATOMS: atom_id res chain seq x y z
N MET A 1 -20.35 8.48 8.35
CA MET A 1 -19.97 7.57 7.24
C MET A 1 -19.10 6.41 7.75
N ALA A 2 -19.56 5.65 8.75
CA ALA A 2 -18.80 4.51 9.32
C ALA A 2 -19.42 3.14 9.01
N SER A 3 -20.61 3.11 8.40
CA SER A 3 -21.40 1.88 8.20
C SER A 3 -21.05 1.10 6.93
N ASP A 4 -20.25 1.66 6.02
CA ASP A 4 -19.99 1.04 4.71
C ASP A 4 -18.96 -0.11 4.76
N MET A 5 -17.99 -0.06 5.68
CA MET A 5 -16.95 -1.09 5.78
C MET A 5 -17.44 -2.38 6.44
N ALA A 6 -18.29 -2.30 7.46
CA ALA A 6 -18.83 -3.50 8.11
C ALA A 6 -19.68 -4.33 7.12
N ALA A 7 -20.56 -3.68 6.36
CA ALA A 7 -21.38 -4.34 5.35
C ALA A 7 -20.56 -5.06 4.26
N LYS A 8 -19.40 -4.50 3.88
CA LYS A 8 -18.48 -5.12 2.91
C LYS A 8 -17.88 -6.44 3.41
N PHE A 9 -17.63 -6.58 4.70
CA PHE A 9 -17.10 -7.81 5.30
C PHE A 9 -18.21 -8.86 5.48
N GLU A 10 -19.42 -8.42 5.85
CA GLU A 10 -20.58 -9.32 6.03
C GLU A 10 -21.12 -9.88 4.71
N GLN A 11 -21.02 -9.12 3.61
CA GLN A 11 -21.47 -9.57 2.29
C GLN A 11 -20.55 -10.62 1.63
N GLY A 12 -19.49 -11.07 2.31
CA GLY A 12 -18.55 -12.07 1.78
C GLY A 12 -17.71 -11.58 0.60
N LEU A 13 -17.74 -10.27 0.32
CA LEU A 13 -17.00 -9.65 -0.78
C LEU A 13 -15.49 -9.64 -0.50
N PHE A 14 -15.10 -9.63 0.78
CA PHE A 14 -13.71 -9.58 1.22
C PHE A 14 -13.24 -10.95 1.71
N LEU A 15 -12.11 -11.40 1.17
CA LEU A 15 -11.39 -12.60 1.59
C LEU A 15 -10.41 -12.27 2.71
N THR A 16 -10.07 -13.28 3.51
CA THR A 16 -9.10 -13.17 4.59
C THR A 16 -7.73 -12.77 4.07
N ILE A 17 -6.95 -12.11 4.92
CA ILE A 17 -5.57 -11.75 4.60
C ILE A 17 -4.70 -12.98 4.33
N VAL A 18 -3.65 -12.80 3.54
CA VAL A 18 -2.58 -13.79 3.33
C VAL A 18 -1.40 -13.50 4.26
N GLU A 19 -0.48 -14.45 4.41
CA GLU A 19 0.73 -14.29 5.23
C GLU A 19 1.55 -13.05 4.84
N GLN A 20 1.60 -12.71 3.54
CA GLN A 20 2.27 -11.49 3.08
C GLN A 20 1.58 -10.19 3.54
N CYS A 21 0.34 -10.23 4.03
CA CYS A 21 -0.35 -9.06 4.57
C CYS A 21 -0.10 -8.85 6.07
N GLU A 22 0.54 -9.81 6.76
CA GLU A 22 0.76 -9.71 8.20
C GLU A 22 1.65 -8.51 8.54
N GLY A 23 1.23 -7.73 9.54
CA GLY A 23 1.92 -6.49 9.93
C GLY A 23 1.62 -5.28 9.05
N CYS A 24 0.68 -5.34 8.11
CA CYS A 24 0.19 -4.15 7.41
C CYS A 24 -0.84 -3.38 8.26
N ASP A 25 -0.70 -2.06 8.37
CA ASP A 25 -1.60 -1.19 9.17
C ASP A 25 -3.06 -1.19 8.67
N ARG A 26 -3.27 -1.69 7.46
CA ARG A 26 -4.57 -1.74 6.79
C ARG A 26 -5.36 -3.01 7.07
N VAL A 27 -4.81 -3.93 7.85
CA VAL A 27 -5.51 -5.15 8.26
C VAL A 27 -6.51 -4.79 9.36
N VAL A 28 -7.76 -5.20 9.17
CA VAL A 28 -8.84 -5.04 10.13
C VAL A 28 -9.25 -6.42 10.60
N ALA A 29 -9.27 -6.62 11.92
CA ALA A 29 -9.83 -7.82 12.52
C ALA A 29 -11.35 -7.66 12.64
N HIS A 30 -12.09 -8.66 12.20
CA HIS A 30 -13.53 -8.77 12.35
C HIS A 30 -13.89 -10.15 12.90
N GLU A 31 -15.14 -10.36 13.31
CA GLU A 31 -15.55 -11.57 14.06
C GLU A 31 -15.23 -12.88 13.32
N ALA A 32 -15.26 -12.87 11.99
CA ALA A 32 -14.95 -14.03 11.15
C ALA A 32 -13.45 -14.19 10.78
N GLY A 33 -12.59 -13.20 11.08
CA GLY A 33 -11.18 -13.25 10.72
C GLY A 33 -10.54 -11.89 10.46
N LYS A 34 -9.31 -11.91 9.90
CA LYS A 34 -8.57 -10.70 9.54
C LYS A 34 -8.76 -10.40 8.05
N TYR A 35 -9.10 -9.16 7.71
CA TYR A 35 -9.39 -8.71 6.34
C TYR A 35 -8.56 -7.48 5.96
N CYS A 36 -8.34 -7.27 4.67
CA CYS A 36 -7.74 -6.02 4.19
C CYS A 36 -8.82 -4.95 4.03
N SER A 37 -8.62 -3.75 4.57
CA SER A 37 -9.54 -2.62 4.39
C SER A 37 -9.60 -2.06 2.96
N SER A 38 -8.55 -2.30 2.16
CA SER A 38 -8.39 -1.70 0.83
C SER A 38 -8.70 -2.67 -0.32
N TYR A 39 -8.44 -3.97 -0.12
CA TYR A 39 -8.58 -4.98 -1.17
C TYR A 39 -9.49 -6.11 -0.75
N ALA A 40 -10.48 -6.40 -1.60
CA ALA A 40 -11.38 -7.55 -1.47
C ALA A 40 -10.65 -8.90 -1.57
N ASN A 41 -9.65 -9.01 -2.45
CA ASN A 41 -8.86 -10.23 -2.61
C ASN A 41 -7.36 -9.93 -2.44
N PRO A 42 -6.83 -10.04 -1.21
CA PRO A 42 -5.41 -9.80 -0.95
C PRO A 42 -4.51 -10.82 -1.66
N ALA A 43 -4.93 -12.09 -1.77
CA ALA A 43 -4.14 -13.13 -2.45
C ALA A 43 -3.89 -12.83 -3.94
N ALA A 44 -4.92 -12.33 -4.65
CA ALA A 44 -4.78 -11.92 -6.04
C ALA A 44 -3.82 -10.74 -6.21
N LYS A 45 -3.82 -9.78 -5.27
CA LYS A 45 -2.92 -8.64 -5.32
C LYS A 45 -1.46 -9.07 -5.22
N TRP A 46 -1.14 -9.94 -4.25
CA TRP A 46 0.22 -10.45 -4.05
C TRP A 46 0.70 -11.36 -5.19
N ARG A 47 -0.20 -12.10 -5.84
CA ARG A 47 0.12 -12.87 -7.06
C ARG A 47 0.54 -11.98 -8.24
N LEU A 48 -0.05 -10.79 -8.37
CA LEU A 48 0.28 -9.84 -9.43
C LEU A 48 1.53 -9.00 -9.12
N GLY A 49 1.99 -9.01 -7.87
CA GLY A 49 3.18 -8.30 -7.41
C GLY A 49 3.03 -7.73 -6.00
N MET A 50 4.01 -6.93 -5.59
CA MET A 50 3.98 -6.25 -4.29
C MET A 50 2.70 -5.41 -4.12
N CYS A 51 2.09 -5.49 -2.94
CA CYS A 51 0.98 -4.61 -2.58
C CYS A 51 1.46 -3.15 -2.45
N ASN A 52 0.86 -2.23 -3.21
CA ASN A 52 1.19 -0.80 -3.20
C ASN A 52 0.97 -0.12 -1.83
N PHE A 53 0.17 -0.75 -0.97
CA PHE A 53 -0.15 -0.26 0.36
C PHE A 53 0.51 -1.08 1.47
N ALA A 54 1.41 -2.00 1.13
CA ALA A 54 2.17 -2.74 2.13
C ALA A 54 3.05 -1.75 2.92
N THR A 55 2.63 -1.42 4.14
CA THR A 55 3.40 -0.55 5.03
C THR A 55 4.60 -1.29 5.63
N HIS A 56 4.50 -2.61 5.76
CA HIS A 56 5.57 -3.50 6.23
C HIS A 56 6.60 -3.83 5.13
N ALA A 57 6.17 -4.01 3.88
CA ALA A 57 7.06 -4.31 2.77
C ALA A 57 7.43 -3.01 2.07
N LYS A 58 8.32 -2.23 2.70
CA LYS A 58 8.91 -1.07 2.06
C LYS A 58 9.82 -1.58 0.95
N PRO A 59 9.53 -1.33 -0.34
CA PRO A 59 10.53 -1.62 -1.36
C PRO A 59 11.78 -0.84 -0.97
N GLU A 60 12.92 -1.52 -0.91
CA GLU A 60 14.21 -0.86 -0.89
C GLU A 60 14.32 -0.11 -2.22
N VAL A 61 13.71 1.08 -2.26
CA VAL A 61 14.11 2.11 -3.19
C VAL A 61 15.52 2.38 -2.74
N ALA A 62 16.48 1.71 -3.39
CA ALA A 62 17.83 2.20 -3.46
C ALA A 62 17.65 3.64 -3.89
N ALA A 63 17.69 4.55 -2.91
CA ALA A 63 17.70 5.96 -3.15
C ALA A 63 19.02 6.13 -3.87
N VAL A 64 18.99 5.99 -5.19
CA VAL A 64 20.03 6.44 -6.06
C VAL A 64 20.08 7.90 -5.68
N THR A 65 21.02 8.22 -4.81
CA THR A 65 21.38 9.58 -4.46
C THR A 65 21.89 10.12 -5.78
N ALA A 66 20.96 10.58 -6.61
CA ALA A 66 21.28 11.14 -7.89
C ALA A 66 22.12 12.34 -7.50
N ARG A 67 23.44 12.22 -7.67
CA ARG A 67 24.40 13.30 -7.50
C ARG A 67 24.05 14.32 -8.57
N ILE A 68 23.05 15.14 -8.27
CA ILE A 68 22.58 16.17 -9.16
C ILE A 68 23.71 17.20 -9.19
N ASN A 69 24.32 17.34 -10.36
CA ASN A 69 25.36 18.32 -10.58
C ASN A 69 24.83 19.73 -10.21
N PRO A 70 25.59 20.54 -9.45
CA PRO A 70 25.16 21.86 -9.00
C PRO A 70 24.72 22.79 -10.14
N LEU A 71 25.31 22.67 -11.34
CA LEU A 71 24.89 23.41 -12.54
C LEU A 71 23.47 23.03 -12.99
N LYS A 72 23.10 21.76 -12.85
CA LYS A 72 21.78 21.24 -13.22
C LYS A 72 20.71 21.67 -12.20
N ALA A 73 21.08 21.82 -10.93
CA ALA A 73 20.20 22.36 -9.89
C ALA A 73 19.96 23.86 -10.11
N ALA A 74 21.01 24.65 -10.37
CA ALA A 74 20.92 26.08 -10.64
C ALA A 74 20.03 26.38 -11.86
N LYS A 75 20.19 25.64 -12.97
CA LYS A 75 19.36 25.80 -14.18
C LYS A 75 17.88 25.45 -13.95
N ARG A 76 17.56 24.55 -13.02
CA ARG A 76 16.17 24.22 -12.64
C ARG A 76 15.55 25.31 -11.75
N ALA A 77 16.34 25.89 -10.85
CA ALA A 77 15.90 26.99 -9.99
C ALA A 77 15.60 28.26 -10.81
N SER A 78 16.45 28.57 -11.80
CA SER A 78 16.30 29.77 -12.64
C SER A 78 15.11 29.71 -13.59
N LYS A 79 14.61 28.52 -13.95
CA LYS A 79 13.45 28.35 -14.85
C LYS A 79 12.10 28.42 -14.12
N ARG A 80 12.12 28.40 -12.78
CA ARG A 80 10.92 28.49 -11.93
C ARG A 80 10.59 29.93 -11.50
N LYS A 81 11.42 30.90 -11.91
CA LYS A 81 11.21 32.33 -11.72
C LYS A 81 10.88 32.95 -13.06
#